data_AF-A0A8J4DFU4-F1
#
_entry.id   AF-A0A8J4DFU4-F1
#
_cell.length_a   1.000
_cell.length_b   1.000
_cell.length_c   1.000
_cell.angle_alpha   90.00
_cell.angle_beta   90.00
_cell.angle_gamma   90.00
#
_symmetry.space_group_name_H-M   'P 1'
#
loop_
_entity.id
_entity.type
_entity.pdbx_description
1 polymer ?
#
loop_
_entity_poly.entity_id
_entity_poly.type
_entity_poly.pdbx_seq_one_letter_code
_entity_poly.pdbx_strand_id
1 'polypeptide(L)'
;MESRPAARPVTAALAGTFIAGCAAVALVAALAPGLMKSVRAGSAYTSYWPGYASYYLWALLPFLGGLALAGLVLAVRPRLGRPAAAVSAVLAAQAAGFGAVAVRDWFNMAGAGPGLRQSSLALVVGFAAVVAIAAAVAGCAAVAVLWREPAAGWRGAGPRRPAWVVAGVAVAMALPPVLTAAVGQSDVTTLGQLALTYGLPWGGGLALAGWLGRRGRIAVLVTIGLSVALVASRFAVAYLRYVSGD
;
A
#
# COMPACT_ATOMS: atom_id res chain seq x y z
N MET A 1 12.34 8.14 32.48
CA MET A 1 12.37 7.23 31.31
C MET A 1 13.39 7.77 30.32
N GLU A 2 14.60 7.21 30.39
CA GLU A 2 15.79 7.70 29.71
C GLU A 2 15.62 7.84 28.19
N SER A 3 16.00 9.01 27.71
CA SER A 3 16.17 9.38 26.32
C SER A 3 17.35 8.62 25.73
N ARG A 4 17.13 7.39 25.26
CA ARG A 4 18.07 6.78 24.30
C ARG A 4 18.16 7.64 23.05
N PRO A 5 19.36 7.82 22.49
CA PRO A 5 19.56 8.70 21.36
C PRO A 5 18.60 8.31 20.24
N ALA A 6 17.79 9.27 19.80
CA ALA A 6 17.07 9.15 18.54
C ALA A 6 18.08 8.74 17.45
N ALA A 7 17.68 7.89 16.51
CA ALA A 7 18.50 7.52 15.37
C ALA A 7 19.24 8.77 14.86
N ARG A 8 20.56 8.66 14.67
CA ARG A 8 21.39 9.81 14.31
C ARG A 8 20.72 10.53 13.14
N PRO A 9 20.55 11.86 13.16
CA PRO A 9 19.72 12.59 12.21
C PRO A 9 20.04 12.26 10.74
N VAL A 10 21.30 11.92 10.45
CA VAL A 10 21.78 11.44 9.13
C VAL A 10 21.10 10.14 8.67
N THR A 11 20.92 9.16 9.56
CA THR A 11 20.27 7.87 9.22
C THR A 11 18.78 8.04 8.89
N ALA A 12 18.08 8.93 9.61
CA ALA A 12 16.70 9.26 9.32
C ALA A 12 16.56 10.04 8.00
N ALA A 13 17.49 10.96 7.73
CA ALA A 13 17.58 11.68 6.46
C ALA A 13 17.71 10.73 5.27
N LEU A 14 18.70 9.83 5.32
CA LEU A 14 18.96 8.84 4.26
C LEU A 14 17.80 7.86 4.06
N ALA A 15 17.19 7.37 5.14
CA ALA A 15 16.02 6.50 5.03
C ALA A 15 14.83 7.24 4.42
N GLY A 16 14.60 8.49 4.81
CA GLY A 16 13.52 9.32 4.28
C GLY A 16 13.68 9.63 2.79
N THR A 17 14.89 10.01 2.35
CA THR A 17 15.17 10.24 0.92
C THR A 17 15.06 8.95 0.11
N PHE A 18 15.53 7.83 0.65
CA PHE A 18 15.38 6.52 0.02
C PHE A 18 13.91 6.12 -0.16
N ILE A 19 13.09 6.25 0.89
CA ILE A 19 11.64 5.98 0.83
C ILE A 19 10.96 6.88 -0.21
N ALA A 20 11.28 8.17 -0.23
CA ALA A 20 10.73 9.10 -1.21
C ALA A 20 11.16 8.75 -2.65
N GLY A 21 12.42 8.33 -2.84
CA GLY A 21 12.93 7.84 -4.12
C GLY A 21 12.20 6.59 -4.61
N CYS A 22 12.00 5.59 -3.74
CA CYS A 22 11.20 4.41 -4.06
C CYS A 22 9.75 4.77 -4.43
N ALA A 23 9.13 5.69 -3.71
CA ALA A 23 7.79 6.18 -4.02
C ALA A 23 7.73 6.87 -5.39
N ALA A 24 8.75 7.67 -5.74
CA ALA A 24 8.86 8.31 -7.05
C ALA A 24 9.04 7.28 -8.18
N VAL A 25 9.88 6.26 -7.99
CA VAL A 25 10.05 5.16 -8.96
C VAL A 25 8.73 4.41 -9.17
N ALA A 26 8.03 4.07 -8.08
CA ALA A 26 6.72 3.43 -8.15
C ALA A 26 5.69 4.33 -8.84
N LEU A 27 5.72 5.64 -8.61
CA LEU A 27 4.81 6.60 -9.24
C LEU A 27 5.06 6.69 -10.75
N VAL A 28 6.31 6.78 -11.18
CA VAL A 28 6.67 6.76 -12.61
C VAL A 28 6.23 5.45 -13.25
N ALA A 29 6.48 4.31 -12.60
CA ALA A 29 6.04 3.02 -13.09
C ALA A 29 4.51 2.91 -13.20
N ALA A 30 3.77 3.43 -12.20
CA ALA A 30 2.31 3.44 -12.22
C ALA A 30 1.76 4.31 -13.38
N LEU A 31 2.41 5.44 -13.68
CA LEU A 31 1.99 6.38 -14.73
C LEU A 31 2.42 5.97 -16.14
N ALA A 32 3.53 5.23 -16.29
CA ALA A 32 4.11 4.88 -17.59
C ALA A 32 3.12 4.19 -18.56
N PRO A 33 2.26 3.24 -18.14
CA PRO A 33 1.28 2.64 -19.02
C PRO A 33 0.28 3.65 -19.61
N GLY A 34 -0.05 4.71 -18.87
CA GLY A 34 -0.91 5.80 -19.36
C GLY A 34 -0.26 6.65 -20.45
N LEU A 35 1.07 6.70 -20.53
CA LEU A 35 1.84 7.55 -21.44
C LEU A 35 2.25 6.84 -22.74
N MET A 36 2.22 5.50 -22.79
CA MET A 36 2.67 4.74 -23.96
C MET A 36 1.61 4.64 -25.06
N LYS A 37 1.91 5.18 -26.25
CA LYS A 37 1.06 5.09 -27.46
C LYS A 37 0.86 3.65 -27.96
N SER A 38 1.87 2.79 -27.80
CA SER A 38 1.84 1.37 -28.21
C SER A 38 0.80 0.54 -27.45
N VAL A 39 0.49 0.92 -26.19
CA VAL A 39 -0.57 0.30 -25.39
C VAL A 39 -1.95 0.80 -25.80
N ARG A 40 -2.05 2.03 -26.31
CA ARG A 40 -3.31 2.64 -26.80
C ARG A 40 -3.73 2.17 -28.20
N ALA A 41 -2.82 1.60 -28.99
CA ALA A 41 -3.05 1.33 -30.42
C ALA A 41 -3.67 -0.05 -30.75
N GLY A 42 -3.95 -0.90 -29.75
CA GLY A 42 -4.73 -2.13 -29.95
C GLY A 42 -6.23 -1.82 -29.96
N SER A 43 -6.90 -1.96 -31.10
CA SER A 43 -8.29 -1.50 -31.33
C SER A 43 -9.38 -2.13 -30.46
N ALA A 44 -9.14 -3.26 -29.79
CA ALA A 44 -10.04 -3.84 -28.79
C ALA A 44 -9.75 -3.39 -27.35
N TYR A 45 -8.60 -2.75 -27.12
CA TYR A 45 -8.08 -2.39 -25.80
C TYR A 45 -8.46 -0.96 -25.38
N THR A 46 -8.78 -0.08 -26.31
CA THR A 46 -9.19 1.30 -26.02
C THR A 46 -10.46 1.40 -25.17
N SER A 47 -11.28 0.34 -25.11
CA SER A 47 -12.52 0.33 -24.32
C SER A 47 -12.34 -0.22 -22.89
N TYR A 48 -11.45 -1.22 -22.68
CA TYR A 48 -11.22 -1.83 -21.35
C TYR A 48 -10.09 -1.16 -20.57
N TRP A 49 -9.06 -0.68 -21.26
CA TRP A 49 -7.88 -0.05 -20.68
C TRP A 49 -8.19 1.21 -19.84
N PRO A 50 -9.08 2.13 -20.29
CA PRO A 50 -9.37 3.33 -19.53
C PRO A 50 -10.05 3.02 -18.20
N GLY A 51 -10.87 1.98 -18.10
CA GLY A 51 -11.54 1.59 -16.85
C GLY A 51 -10.56 0.95 -15.86
N TYR A 52 -9.78 -0.03 -16.31
CA TYR A 52 -8.93 -0.84 -15.43
C TYR A 52 -7.63 -0.14 -15.02
N ALA A 53 -6.93 0.50 -15.96
CA ALA A 53 -5.72 1.25 -15.66
C ALA A 53 -6.02 2.49 -14.82
N SER A 54 -7.16 3.18 -15.07
CA SER A 54 -7.56 4.30 -14.22
C SER A 54 -7.95 3.83 -12.81
N TYR A 55 -8.59 2.66 -12.67
CA TYR A 55 -8.95 2.13 -11.36
C TYR A 55 -7.72 1.95 -10.46
N TYR A 56 -6.71 1.23 -10.95
CA TYR A 56 -5.47 1.03 -10.20
C TYR A 56 -4.68 2.32 -10.00
N LEU A 57 -4.54 3.14 -11.06
CA LEU A 57 -3.78 4.39 -10.98
C LEU A 57 -4.36 5.35 -9.95
N TRP A 58 -5.68 5.60 -10.01
CA TRP A 58 -6.32 6.55 -9.11
C TRP A 58 -6.39 6.04 -7.66
N ALA A 59 -6.41 4.73 -7.46
CA ALA A 59 -6.29 4.13 -6.13
C ALA A 59 -4.85 4.25 -5.59
N LEU A 60 -3.83 4.01 -6.43
CA LEU A 60 -2.41 4.04 -6.04
C LEU A 60 -1.86 5.46 -5.79
N LEU A 61 -2.29 6.45 -6.56
CA LEU A 61 -1.79 7.83 -6.48
C LEU A 61 -1.81 8.43 -5.06
N PRO A 62 -2.90 8.40 -4.29
CA PRO A 62 -2.90 8.94 -2.93
C PRO A 62 -1.93 8.18 -2.01
N PHE A 63 -1.76 6.87 -2.19
CA PHE A 63 -0.82 6.07 -1.39
C PHE A 63 0.63 6.40 -1.73
N LEU A 64 0.99 6.49 -3.02
CA LEU A 64 2.34 6.82 -3.47
C LEU A 64 2.71 8.27 -3.15
N GLY A 65 1.78 9.21 -3.35
CA GLY A 65 1.97 10.62 -2.98
C GLY A 65 2.14 10.79 -1.46
N GLY A 66 1.30 10.11 -0.68
CA GLY A 66 1.42 10.09 0.78
C GLY A 66 2.73 9.44 1.25
N LEU A 67 3.18 8.37 0.59
CA LEU A 67 4.44 7.68 0.90
C LEU A 67 5.64 8.60 0.62
N ALA A 68 5.65 9.29 -0.52
CA ALA A 68 6.67 10.26 -0.87
C ALA A 68 6.70 11.41 0.15
N LEU A 69 5.54 11.97 0.50
CA LEU A 69 5.45 13.03 1.50
C LEU A 69 5.93 12.56 2.88
N ALA A 70 5.54 11.36 3.31
CA ALA A 70 6.00 10.80 4.58
C ALA A 70 7.52 10.56 4.59
N GLY A 71 8.09 10.09 3.47
CA GLY A 71 9.55 9.98 3.29
C GLY A 71 10.26 11.33 3.38
N LEU A 72 9.72 12.38 2.74
CA LEU A 72 10.25 13.74 2.84
C LEU A 72 10.14 14.31 4.25
N VAL A 73 9.02 14.09 4.95
CA VAL A 73 8.86 14.49 6.36
C VAL A 73 9.86 13.77 7.24
N LEU A 74 10.10 12.47 7.03
CA LEU A 74 11.12 11.71 7.73
C LEU A 74 12.52 12.30 7.48
N ALA A 75 12.80 12.75 6.25
CA ALA A 75 14.08 13.31 5.88
C ALA A 75 14.35 14.70 6.48
N VAL A 76 13.35 15.59 6.42
CA VAL A 76 13.50 17.01 6.78
C VAL A 76 13.18 17.28 8.25
N ARG A 77 12.31 16.47 8.88
CA ARG A 77 11.81 16.69 10.24
C ARG A 77 12.11 15.47 11.13
N PRO A 78 13.36 15.29 11.60
CA PRO A 78 13.74 14.13 12.41
C PRO A 78 12.93 14.00 13.72
N ARG A 79 12.40 15.11 14.26
CA ARG A 79 11.48 15.12 15.41
C ARG A 79 10.17 14.36 15.16
N LEU A 80 9.75 14.26 13.90
CA LEU A 80 8.56 13.52 13.44
C LEU A 80 8.91 12.15 12.84
N GLY A 81 10.15 11.70 12.96
CA GLY A 81 10.63 10.52 12.23
C GLY A 81 9.86 9.23 12.55
N ARG A 82 9.50 8.98 13.82
CA ARG A 82 8.72 7.77 14.18
C ARG A 82 7.29 7.80 13.61
N PRO A 83 6.49 8.87 13.78
CA PRO A 83 5.21 8.99 13.09
C PRO A 83 5.33 8.84 11.58
N ALA A 84 6.26 9.55 10.95
CA ALA A 84 6.45 9.52 9.50
C ALA A 84 6.80 8.10 8.99
N ALA A 85 7.74 7.41 9.63
CA ALA A 85 8.09 6.03 9.29
C ALA A 85 6.91 5.06 9.48
N ALA A 86 6.07 5.26 10.50
CA ALA A 86 4.88 4.44 10.70
C ALA A 86 3.84 4.65 9.59
N VAL A 87 3.63 5.90 9.16
CA VAL A 87 2.79 6.23 8.01
C VAL A 87 3.36 5.60 6.74
N SER A 88 4.67 5.76 6.49
CA SER A 88 5.36 5.17 5.36
C SER A 88 5.18 3.65 5.31
N ALA A 89 5.32 2.95 6.44
CA ALA A 89 5.15 1.49 6.48
C ALA A 89 3.75 1.04 6.05
N VAL A 90 2.69 1.73 6.50
CA VAL A 90 1.30 1.40 6.14
C VAL A 90 1.01 1.72 4.68
N LEU A 91 1.43 2.88 4.19
CA LEU A 91 1.22 3.28 2.80
C LEU A 91 2.01 2.41 1.82
N ALA A 92 3.25 2.05 2.19
CA ALA A 92 4.09 1.13 1.45
C ALA A 92 3.46 -0.27 1.36
N ALA A 93 2.93 -0.81 2.47
CA ALA A 93 2.26 -2.10 2.47
C ALA A 93 1.04 -2.11 1.54
N GLN A 94 0.22 -1.04 1.55
CA GLN A 94 -0.90 -0.92 0.62
C GLN A 94 -0.44 -0.83 -0.84
N ALA A 95 0.49 0.07 -1.15
CA ALA A 95 1.01 0.21 -2.50
C ALA A 95 1.64 -1.10 -3.03
N ALA A 96 2.32 -1.84 -2.16
CA ALA A 96 2.87 -3.16 -2.51
C ALA A 96 1.78 -4.18 -2.81
N GLY A 97 0.72 -4.23 -1.99
CA GLY A 97 -0.45 -5.07 -2.23
C GLY A 97 -1.15 -4.76 -3.54
N PHE A 98 -1.38 -3.48 -3.84
CA PHE A 98 -1.95 -3.04 -5.12
C PHE A 98 -1.08 -3.44 -6.31
N GLY A 99 0.25 -3.28 -6.22
CA GLY A 99 1.16 -3.70 -7.28
C GLY A 99 1.11 -5.22 -7.52
N ALA A 100 1.12 -6.02 -6.46
CA ALA A 100 1.07 -7.48 -6.54
C ALA A 100 -0.26 -7.99 -7.15
N VAL A 101 -1.39 -7.42 -6.73
CA VAL A 101 -2.71 -7.75 -7.30
C VAL A 101 -2.79 -7.32 -8.76
N ALA A 102 -2.27 -6.14 -9.11
CA ALA A 102 -2.27 -5.67 -10.49
C ALA A 102 -1.51 -6.63 -11.43
N VAL A 103 -0.36 -7.18 -11.02
CA VAL A 103 0.37 -8.19 -11.80
C VAL A 103 -0.53 -9.37 -12.15
N ARG A 104 -1.20 -9.95 -11.16
CA ARG A 104 -2.11 -11.08 -11.34
C ARG A 104 -3.27 -10.73 -12.26
N ASP A 105 -3.90 -9.58 -12.05
CA ASP A 105 -5.07 -9.18 -12.84
C ASP A 105 -4.70 -8.95 -14.31
N TRP A 106 -3.50 -8.42 -14.59
CA TRP A 106 -2.98 -8.33 -15.97
C TRP A 106 -2.80 -9.71 -16.62
N PHE A 107 -2.29 -10.70 -15.89
CA PHE A 107 -2.21 -12.08 -16.40
C PHE A 107 -3.58 -12.70 -16.64
N ASN A 108 -4.52 -12.54 -15.71
CA ASN A 108 -5.89 -13.05 -15.86
C ASN A 108 -6.60 -12.42 -17.05
N MET A 109 -6.48 -11.10 -17.24
CA MET A 109 -7.03 -10.40 -18.40
C MET A 109 -6.42 -10.85 -19.72
N ALA A 110 -5.11 -11.13 -19.75
CA ALA A 110 -4.47 -11.64 -20.96
C ALA A 110 -4.93 -13.06 -21.32
N GLY A 111 -5.30 -13.89 -20.33
CA GLY A 111 -5.81 -15.24 -20.55
C GLY A 111 -7.31 -15.31 -20.88
N ALA A 112 -8.12 -14.37 -20.39
CA ALA A 112 -9.59 -14.41 -20.52
C ALA A 112 -10.16 -13.61 -21.70
N GLY A 113 -9.36 -12.75 -22.35
CA GLY A 113 -9.82 -11.83 -23.40
C GLY A 113 -9.07 -11.93 -24.73
N PRO A 114 -9.56 -11.26 -25.79
CA PRO A 114 -8.94 -11.27 -27.10
C PRO A 114 -7.66 -10.41 -27.11
N GLY A 115 -6.52 -11.01 -26.79
CA GLY A 115 -5.23 -10.59 -27.35
C GLY A 115 -4.54 -9.38 -26.70
N LEU A 116 -4.14 -9.50 -25.43
CA LEU A 116 -3.00 -8.70 -24.96
C LEU A 116 -1.76 -9.24 -25.69
N ARG A 117 -1.16 -8.44 -26.60
CA ARG A 117 0.12 -8.82 -27.22
C ARG A 117 1.11 -9.13 -26.10
N GLN A 118 1.83 -10.25 -26.22
CA GLN A 118 2.74 -10.74 -25.17
C GLN A 118 3.77 -9.67 -24.74
N SER A 119 4.21 -8.82 -25.68
CA SER A 119 5.10 -7.68 -25.42
C SER A 119 4.45 -6.57 -24.57
N SER A 120 3.17 -6.27 -24.79
CA SER A 120 2.40 -5.32 -23.98
C SER A 120 2.12 -5.88 -22.58
N LEU A 121 1.88 -7.19 -22.46
CA LEU A 121 1.67 -7.86 -21.17
C LEU A 121 2.93 -7.77 -20.32
N ALA A 122 4.09 -8.11 -20.90
CA ALA A 122 5.38 -8.04 -20.22
C ALA A 122 5.67 -6.63 -19.68
N LEU A 123 5.33 -5.58 -20.45
CA LEU A 123 5.49 -4.20 -20.02
C LEU A 123 4.61 -3.85 -18.81
N VAL A 124 3.30 -4.11 -18.88
CA VAL A 124 2.36 -3.69 -17.83
C VAL A 124 2.53 -4.49 -16.54
N VAL A 125 2.84 -5.78 -16.66
CA VAL A 125 3.28 -6.63 -15.53
C VAL A 125 4.59 -6.13 -14.96
N GLY A 126 5.56 -5.76 -15.80
CA GLY A 126 6.82 -5.18 -15.36
C GLY A 126 6.62 -3.91 -14.53
N PHE A 127 5.78 -2.99 -14.98
CA PHE A 127 5.46 -1.77 -14.22
C PHE A 127 4.77 -2.07 -12.89
N ALA A 128 3.79 -2.97 -12.87
CA ALA A 128 3.11 -3.38 -11.64
C ALA A 128 4.07 -4.06 -10.64
N ALA A 129 4.98 -4.90 -11.14
CA ALA A 129 6.03 -5.52 -10.33
C ALA A 129 7.00 -4.48 -9.76
N VAL A 130 7.39 -3.46 -10.54
CA VAL A 130 8.23 -2.36 -10.06
C VAL A 130 7.53 -1.60 -8.93
N VAL A 131 6.23 -1.31 -9.06
CA VAL A 131 5.43 -0.69 -7.98
C VAL A 131 5.48 -1.57 -6.72
N ALA A 132 5.22 -2.87 -6.87
CA ALA A 132 5.20 -3.80 -5.75
C ALA A 132 6.55 -3.85 -5.01
N ILE A 133 7.64 -4.02 -5.76
CA ILE A 133 9.00 -4.14 -5.24
C ILE A 133 9.45 -2.83 -4.60
N ALA A 134 9.30 -1.70 -5.28
CA ALA A 134 9.73 -0.41 -4.76
C ALA A 134 8.97 -0.03 -3.49
N ALA A 135 7.66 -0.26 -3.45
CA ALA A 135 6.86 -0.05 -2.25
C ALA A 135 7.26 -1.00 -1.12
N ALA A 136 7.47 -2.29 -1.38
CA ALA A 136 7.92 -3.25 -0.37
C ALA A 136 9.28 -2.86 0.22
N VAL A 137 10.24 -2.47 -0.63
CA VAL A 137 11.57 -2.00 -0.20
C VAL A 137 11.47 -0.72 0.64
N ALA A 138 10.61 0.23 0.26
CA ALA A 138 10.32 1.41 1.09
C ALA A 138 9.70 1.03 2.44
N GLY A 139 8.80 0.04 2.46
CA GLY A 139 8.20 -0.51 3.67
C GLY A 139 9.24 -1.12 4.61
N CYS A 140 10.16 -1.93 4.08
CA CYS A 140 11.28 -2.50 4.83
C CYS A 140 12.17 -1.41 5.44
N ALA A 141 12.52 -0.38 4.66
CA ALA A 141 13.28 0.76 5.17
C ALA A 141 12.53 1.50 6.29
N ALA A 142 11.23 1.74 6.12
CA ALA A 142 10.39 2.38 7.13
C ALA A 142 10.30 1.55 8.42
N VAL A 143 10.13 0.23 8.32
CA VAL A 143 10.14 -0.70 9.46
C VAL A 143 11.50 -0.72 10.14
N ALA A 144 12.60 -0.70 9.39
CA ALA A 144 13.95 -0.62 9.94
C ALA A 144 14.16 0.66 10.77
N VAL A 145 13.62 1.80 10.34
CA VAL A 145 13.62 3.05 11.14
C VAL A 145 12.79 2.93 12.42
N LEU A 146 11.70 2.16 12.39
CA LEU A 146 10.84 1.94 13.56
C LEU A 146 11.45 0.96 14.56
N TRP A 147 12.20 -0.03 14.05
CA TRP A 147 12.87 -1.07 14.82
C TRP A 147 13.81 -0.45 15.85
N ARG A 148 13.78 -1.02 17.07
CA ARG A 148 14.70 -0.67 18.13
C ARG A 148 15.24 -1.97 18.67
N GLU A 149 16.55 -2.14 18.65
CA GLU A 149 17.17 -3.23 19.39
C GLU A 149 16.82 -3.10 20.88
N PRO A 150 16.16 -4.12 21.47
CA PRO A 150 15.78 -4.07 22.86
C PRO A 150 17.02 -4.35 23.73
N ALA A 151 17.45 -3.34 24.51
CA ALA A 151 18.60 -3.52 25.42
C ALA A 151 18.38 -4.53 26.56
N ALA A 152 17.14 -4.94 26.82
CA ALA A 152 16.82 -5.99 27.79
C ALA A 152 16.65 -7.37 27.13
N GLY A 153 17.14 -7.53 25.89
CA GLY A 153 16.91 -8.72 25.07
C GLY A 153 15.43 -8.86 24.65
N TRP A 154 15.08 -10.05 24.16
CA TRP A 154 13.76 -10.37 23.59
C TRP A 154 12.57 -10.07 24.53
N ARG A 155 12.79 -10.13 25.85
CA ARG A 155 11.76 -9.81 26.86
C ARG A 155 11.29 -8.34 26.79
N GLY A 156 12.12 -7.44 26.27
CA GLY A 156 11.77 -6.02 26.05
C GLY A 156 11.14 -5.73 24.68
N ALA A 157 11.01 -6.73 23.80
CA ALA A 157 10.50 -6.57 22.43
C ALA A 157 8.96 -6.64 22.34
N GLY A 158 8.29 -7.00 23.42
CA GLY A 158 6.84 -7.17 23.46
C GLY A 158 6.05 -5.89 23.14
N PRO A 159 4.81 -6.00 22.64
CA PRO A 159 3.95 -4.86 22.39
C PRO A 159 3.62 -4.18 23.72
N ARG A 160 3.65 -2.84 23.73
CA ARG A 160 3.25 -2.06 24.90
C ARG A 160 1.75 -2.14 25.16
N ARG A 161 0.98 -2.50 24.13
CA ARG A 161 -0.48 -2.63 24.18
C ARG A 161 -0.91 -3.83 23.33
N PRO A 162 -0.93 -5.05 23.90
CA PRO A 162 -1.20 -6.28 23.15
C PRO A 162 -2.58 -6.29 22.49
N ALA A 163 -3.58 -5.60 23.06
CA ALA A 163 -4.91 -5.47 22.47
C ALA A 163 -4.90 -4.93 21.03
N TRP A 164 -3.95 -4.04 20.68
CA TRP A 164 -3.81 -3.54 19.30
C TRP A 164 -3.28 -4.60 18.34
N VAL A 165 -2.44 -5.52 18.83
CA VAL A 165 -1.95 -6.66 18.05
C VAL A 165 -3.08 -7.62 17.78
N VAL A 166 -3.88 -7.95 18.80
CA VAL A 166 -5.06 -8.80 18.65
C VAL A 166 -6.05 -8.17 17.67
N ALA A 167 -6.35 -6.87 17.80
CA ALA A 167 -7.21 -6.16 16.86
C ALA A 167 -6.63 -6.17 15.43
N GLY A 168 -5.32 -5.99 15.27
CA GLY A 168 -4.66 -6.06 13.97
C GLY A 168 -4.74 -7.44 13.32
N VAL A 169 -4.51 -8.52 14.09
CA VAL A 169 -4.67 -9.90 13.62
C VAL A 169 -6.12 -10.17 13.25
N ALA A 170 -7.07 -9.74 14.09
CA ALA A 170 -8.50 -9.89 13.81
C ALA A 170 -8.89 -9.19 12.50
N VAL A 171 -8.43 -7.96 12.27
CA VAL A 171 -8.68 -7.24 11.00
C VAL A 171 -8.01 -7.94 9.82
N ALA A 172 -6.76 -8.38 9.96
CA ALA A 172 -6.05 -9.07 8.89
C ALA A 172 -6.75 -10.37 8.44
N MET A 173 -7.33 -11.11 9.38
CA MET A 173 -7.96 -12.42 9.12
C MET A 173 -9.45 -12.31 8.78
N ALA A 174 -10.20 -11.46 9.48
CA ALA A 174 -11.65 -11.37 9.35
C ALA A 174 -12.10 -10.41 8.24
N LEU A 175 -11.31 -9.38 7.92
CA LEU A 175 -11.73 -8.41 6.91
C LEU A 175 -11.82 -9.01 5.49
N PRO A 176 -10.85 -9.82 5.00
CA PRO A 176 -10.95 -10.40 3.67
C PRO A 176 -12.24 -11.22 3.45
N PRO A 177 -12.64 -12.19 4.30
CA PRO A 177 -13.88 -12.93 4.08
C PRO A 177 -15.13 -12.05 4.19
N VAL A 178 -15.14 -11.03 5.07
CA VAL A 178 -16.27 -10.08 5.17
C VAL A 178 -16.43 -9.27 3.88
N LEU A 179 -15.33 -8.75 3.34
CA LEU A 179 -15.35 -8.01 2.07
C LEU A 179 -15.71 -8.90 0.89
N THR A 180 -15.20 -10.13 0.88
CA THR A 180 -15.48 -11.15 -0.16
C THR A 180 -16.98 -11.47 -0.18
N ALA A 181 -17.58 -11.72 0.99
CA ALA A 181 -19.02 -11.92 1.13
C ALA A 181 -19.84 -10.69 0.71
N ALA A 182 -19.39 -9.47 1.04
CA ALA A 182 -20.08 -8.23 0.68
C ALA A 182 -20.11 -7.97 -0.84
N VAL A 183 -19.10 -8.42 -1.59
CA VAL A 183 -19.06 -8.30 -3.06
C VAL A 183 -19.64 -9.52 -3.78
N GLY A 184 -20.21 -10.48 -3.05
CA GLY A 184 -20.84 -11.68 -3.63
C GLY A 184 -19.87 -12.61 -4.37
N GLN A 185 -18.57 -12.52 -4.08
CA GLN A 185 -17.55 -13.44 -4.61
C GLN A 185 -17.08 -14.34 -3.47
N SER A 186 -16.66 -15.57 -3.76
CA SER A 186 -16.21 -16.52 -2.73
C SER A 186 -14.98 -17.33 -3.14
N ASP A 187 -14.33 -16.94 -4.24
CA ASP A 187 -13.14 -17.61 -4.73
C ASP A 187 -11.89 -17.18 -3.93
N VAL A 188 -10.95 -18.12 -3.81
CA VAL A 188 -9.70 -17.93 -3.06
C VAL A 188 -8.86 -16.78 -3.63
N THR A 189 -8.98 -16.51 -4.93
CA THR A 189 -8.25 -15.46 -5.63
C THR A 189 -8.70 -14.07 -5.16
N THR A 190 -10.02 -13.85 -5.06
CA THR A 190 -10.60 -12.61 -4.53
C THR A 190 -10.24 -12.40 -3.06
N LEU A 191 -10.29 -13.47 -2.25
CA LEU A 191 -9.88 -13.41 -0.84
C LEU A 191 -8.41 -12.97 -0.71
N GLY A 192 -7.51 -13.57 -1.50
CA GLY A 192 -6.09 -13.21 -1.54
C GLY A 192 -5.86 -11.76 -1.97
N GLN A 193 -6.62 -11.27 -2.95
CA GLN A 193 -6.56 -9.86 -3.35
C GLN A 193 -6.95 -8.92 -2.22
N LEU A 194 -8.11 -9.15 -1.59
CA LEU A 194 -8.61 -8.29 -0.52
C LEU A 194 -7.72 -8.35 0.73
N ALA A 195 -7.10 -9.51 0.98
CA ALA A 195 -6.07 -9.65 2.01
C ALA A 195 -4.84 -8.78 1.72
N LEU A 196 -4.32 -8.81 0.49
CA LEU A 196 -3.13 -8.04 0.10
C LEU A 196 -3.38 -6.53 0.02
N THR A 197 -4.53 -6.10 -0.49
CA THR A 197 -4.82 -4.66 -0.67
C THR A 197 -5.30 -3.99 0.61
N TYR A 198 -6.06 -4.70 1.46
CA TYR A 198 -6.76 -4.09 2.60
C TYR A 198 -6.47 -4.80 3.92
N GLY A 199 -6.74 -6.10 4.01
CA GLY A 199 -6.66 -6.87 5.27
C GLY A 199 -5.29 -6.77 5.95
N LEU A 200 -4.25 -7.23 5.27
CA LEU A 200 -2.88 -7.26 5.80
C LEU A 200 -2.31 -5.86 6.03
N PRO A 201 -2.45 -4.87 5.12
CA PRO A 201 -1.96 -3.53 5.40
C PRO A 201 -2.66 -2.84 6.58
N TRP A 202 -3.98 -2.95 6.70
CA TRP A 202 -4.73 -2.31 7.80
C TRP A 202 -4.50 -3.05 9.12
N GLY A 203 -4.55 -4.38 9.10
CA GLY A 203 -4.27 -5.23 10.26
C GLY A 203 -2.82 -5.10 10.75
N GLY A 204 -1.86 -5.09 9.83
CA GLY A 204 -0.44 -4.84 10.12
C GLY A 204 -0.19 -3.45 10.71
N GLY A 205 -0.86 -2.43 10.18
CA GLY A 205 -0.82 -1.08 10.76
C GLY A 205 -1.41 -1.03 12.17
N LEU A 206 -2.57 -1.63 12.40
CA LEU A 206 -3.17 -1.73 13.74
C LEU A 206 -2.27 -2.48 14.71
N ALA A 207 -1.67 -3.60 14.28
CA ALA A 207 -0.71 -4.33 15.10
C ALA A 207 0.48 -3.44 15.45
N LEU A 208 1.09 -2.78 14.46
CA LEU A 208 2.21 -1.84 14.63
C LEU A 208 1.89 -0.75 15.68
N ALA A 209 0.65 -0.26 15.74
CA ALA A 209 0.21 0.72 16.73
C ALA A 209 0.39 0.25 18.20
N GLY A 210 0.43 -1.07 18.44
CA GLY A 210 0.72 -1.68 19.74
C GLY A 210 2.14 -1.44 20.26
N TRP A 211 3.10 -1.18 19.36
CA TRP A 211 4.50 -0.85 19.70
C TRP A 211 4.78 0.66 19.70
N LEU A 212 3.87 1.47 19.16
CA LEU A 212 4.07 2.92 19.00
C LEU A 212 3.60 3.75 20.21
N GLY A 213 4.27 4.88 20.43
CA GLY A 213 3.80 5.92 21.35
C GLY A 213 2.56 6.64 20.81
N ARG A 214 1.96 7.54 21.62
CA ARG A 214 0.69 8.23 21.28
C ARG A 214 0.69 8.86 19.88
N ARG A 215 1.73 9.63 19.53
CA ARG A 215 1.83 10.32 18.23
C ARG A 215 1.91 9.35 17.04
N GLY A 216 2.76 8.34 17.12
CA GLY A 216 2.90 7.34 16.06
C GLY A 216 1.63 6.51 15.88
N ARG A 217 0.98 6.13 16.98
CA ARG A 217 -0.32 5.46 16.94
C ARG A 217 -1.40 6.31 16.27
N ILE A 218 -1.54 7.59 16.66
CA ILE A 218 -2.53 8.47 16.03
C ILE A 218 -2.26 8.59 14.53
N ALA A 219 -1.00 8.77 14.13
CA ALA A 219 -0.63 8.85 12.72
C ALA A 219 -1.07 7.59 11.94
N VAL A 220 -0.76 6.40 12.45
CA VAL A 220 -1.18 5.13 11.85
C VAL A 220 -2.70 5.01 11.77
N LEU A 221 -3.42 5.31 12.85
CA LEU A 221 -4.89 5.22 12.86
C LEU A 221 -5.54 6.19 11.90
N VAL A 222 -5.01 7.42 11.80
CA VAL A 222 -5.46 8.42 10.81
C VAL A 222 -5.17 7.93 9.40
N THR A 223 -3.99 7.39 9.12
CA THR A 223 -3.65 6.84 7.80
C THR A 223 -4.57 5.68 7.40
N ILE A 224 -4.85 4.75 8.33
CA ILE A 224 -5.78 3.65 8.09
C ILE A 224 -7.19 4.20 7.89
N GLY A 225 -7.67 5.11 8.74
CA GLY A 225 -8.99 5.70 8.63
C GLY A 225 -9.20 6.46 7.31
N LEU A 226 -8.20 7.22 6.85
CA LEU A 226 -8.23 7.89 5.55
C LEU A 226 -8.21 6.88 4.40
N SER A 227 -7.43 5.82 4.51
CA SER A 227 -7.40 4.74 3.52
C SER A 227 -8.76 4.03 3.43
N VAL A 228 -9.39 3.70 4.57
CA VAL A 228 -10.74 3.13 4.63
C VAL A 228 -11.75 4.08 3.98
N ALA A 229 -11.71 5.39 4.29
CA ALA A 229 -12.61 6.38 3.69
C ALA A 229 -12.42 6.52 2.17
N LEU A 230 -11.18 6.49 1.69
CA LEU A 230 -10.87 6.48 0.26
C LEU A 230 -11.43 5.23 -0.42
N VAL A 231 -11.30 4.05 0.20
CA VAL A 231 -11.85 2.81 -0.34
C VAL A 231 -13.38 2.82 -0.31
N ALA A 232 -13.98 3.22 0.81
CA ALA A 232 -15.44 3.29 0.96
C ALA A 232 -16.08 4.27 -0.02
N SER A 233 -15.50 5.47 -0.20
CA SER A 233 -15.99 6.44 -1.18
C SER A 233 -15.95 5.90 -2.61
N ARG A 234 -14.95 5.08 -2.95
CA ARG A 234 -14.88 4.42 -4.26
C ARG A 234 -15.96 3.38 -4.45
N PHE A 235 -16.21 2.53 -3.46
CA PHE A 235 -17.33 1.59 -3.48
C PHE A 235 -18.68 2.31 -3.59
N ALA A 236 -18.87 3.41 -2.86
CA ALA A 236 -20.08 4.21 -2.95
C ALA A 236 -20.29 4.79 -4.36
N VAL A 237 -19.26 5.35 -4.99
CA VAL A 237 -19.34 5.87 -6.36
C VAL A 237 -19.63 4.76 -7.37
N ALA A 238 -19.00 3.59 -7.23
CA ALA A 238 -19.25 2.45 -8.10
C ALA A 238 -20.70 1.94 -7.97
N TYR A 239 -21.20 1.85 -6.74
CA TYR A 239 -22.59 1.48 -6.46
C TYR A 239 -23.59 2.47 -7.05
N LEU A 240 -23.33 3.78 -6.91
CA LEU A 240 -24.20 4.81 -7.47
C LEU A 240 -24.30 4.73 -9.00
N ARG A 241 -23.18 4.47 -9.69
CA ARG A 241 -23.18 4.26 -11.15
C ARG A 241 -23.98 3.02 -11.57
N TYR A 242 -23.78 1.92 -10.84
CA TYR A 242 -24.54 0.70 -11.09
C TYR A 242 -26.06 0.90 -10.97
N VAL A 243 -26.50 1.69 -9.98
CA VAL A 243 -27.93 2.00 -9.79
C VAL A 243 -28.44 3.06 -10.78
N SER A 244 -27.60 3.99 -11.25
CA SER A 244 -28.01 5.02 -12.22
C SER A 244 -28.05 4.52 -13.67
N GLY A 245 -27.40 3.39 -13.97
CA GLY A 245 -27.33 2.84 -15.34
C GLY A 245 -26.30 3.52 -16.24
N ASP A 246 -25.37 4.29 -15.65
CA ASP A 246 -24.23 4.94 -16.33
C ASP A 246 -22.94 4.10 -16.23
#